data_AF-A0A7X0WZM4-F1
#
_entry.id   AF-A0A7X0WZM4-F1
#
_cell.length_a   1.000
_cell.length_b   1.000
_cell.length_c   1.000
_cell.angle_alpha   90.00
_cell.angle_beta   90.00
_cell.angle_gamma   90.00
#
_symmetry.space_group_name_H-M   'P 1'
#
loop_
_entity.id
_entity.type
_entity.pdbx_description
1 polymer ?
#
loop_
_entity_poly.entity_id
_entity_poly.type
_entity_poly.pdbx_seq_one_letter_code
_entity_poly.pdbx_strand_id
1 'polypeptide(L)'
;MQISQILISRRAELVDAFYSDYYTKTDEYKLRLNEGETEESICSLSKSSCGMIIDAVTGEKEPDFSTIGRRRFNDKTDIKKIHQHMNEVDKLIITKLIFWKEQEAHLYTDVDIIQFMMETKDILTLIQQSLLEGFMQENRKKVAEQRKEIIQLSTRIIPITETIGVLPIVGSLDDDRGYFMKEKAIESADKLAIDTIVIDFSSAILKDDLATKHMEDMIQSFKLIGLLPILSGMQPRFAQQTIQVGSSISKLDSFGSLEQALRHLGI
;
A
#
# COMPACT_ATOMS: atom_id res chain seq x y z
N MET A 1 30.54 14.82 23.46
CA MET A 1 31.70 13.95 23.11
C MET A 1 31.97 12.87 24.17
N GLN A 2 31.93 13.18 25.48
CA GLN A 2 32.18 12.18 26.54
C GLN A 2 31.01 11.19 26.73
N ILE A 3 29.76 11.66 26.66
CA ILE A 3 28.57 10.80 26.81
C ILE A 3 28.45 9.75 25.70
N SER A 4 28.64 10.12 24.43
CA SER A 4 28.58 9.17 23.31
C SER A 4 29.59 8.02 23.47
N GLN A 5 30.81 8.33 23.92
CA GLN A 5 31.83 7.31 24.19
C GLN A 5 31.46 6.40 25.37
N ILE A 6 30.84 6.95 26.41
CA ILE A 6 30.32 6.15 27.53
C ILE A 6 29.21 5.21 27.04
N LEU A 7 28.27 5.70 26.24
CA LEU A 7 27.19 4.89 25.67
C LEU A 7 27.73 3.76 24.78
N ILE A 8 28.76 4.05 23.95
CA ILE A 8 29.45 3.02 23.16
C ILE A 8 30.08 1.98 24.09
N SER A 9 30.82 2.42 25.12
CA SER A 9 31.50 1.49 26.06
C SER A 9 30.53 0.64 26.88
N ARG A 10 29.32 1.17 27.17
CA ARG A 10 28.26 0.50 27.95
C ARG A 10 27.12 0.00 27.08
N ARG A 11 27.32 -0.12 25.77
CA ARG A 11 26.28 -0.52 24.80
C ARG A 11 25.64 -1.86 25.14
N ALA A 12 26.45 -2.85 25.54
CA ALA A 12 25.95 -4.16 25.94
C ALA A 12 25.01 -4.07 27.16
N GLU A 13 25.40 -3.29 28.18
CA GLU A 13 24.57 -3.05 29.37
C GLU A 13 23.23 -2.40 29.01
N LEU A 14 23.23 -1.41 28.11
CA LEU A 14 22.01 -0.74 27.65
C LEU A 14 21.07 -1.70 26.92
N VAL A 15 21.61 -2.46 25.97
CA VAL A 15 20.84 -3.41 25.16
C VAL A 15 20.22 -4.51 26.02
N ASP A 16 20.94 -5.01 27.02
CA ASP A 16 20.42 -6.01 27.95
C ASP A 16 19.39 -5.41 28.93
N ALA A 17 19.65 -4.20 29.43
CA ALA A 17 18.72 -3.48 30.30
C ALA A 17 17.38 -3.19 29.60
N PHE A 18 17.42 -2.76 28.34
CA PHE A 18 16.23 -2.51 27.53
C PHE A 18 15.30 -3.72 27.53
N TYR A 19 15.83 -4.92 27.30
CA TYR A 19 15.01 -6.14 27.31
C TYR A 19 14.44 -6.42 28.71
N SER A 20 15.26 -6.34 29.75
CA SER A 20 14.82 -6.63 31.12
C SER A 20 13.75 -5.65 31.65
N ASP A 21 13.79 -4.39 31.23
CA ASP A 21 12.90 -3.33 31.74
C ASP A 21 11.68 -3.07 30.86
N TYR A 22 11.84 -3.04 29.53
CA TYR A 22 10.74 -2.74 28.61
C TYR A 22 9.86 -3.96 28.36
N TYR A 23 10.46 -5.15 28.19
CA TYR A 23 9.75 -6.34 27.75
C TYR A 23 8.96 -7.03 28.87
N THR A 24 9.48 -7.02 30.09
CA THR A 24 8.85 -7.70 31.24
C THR A 24 7.68 -6.92 31.84
N LYS A 25 7.59 -5.59 31.63
CA LYS A 25 6.61 -4.70 32.28
C LYS A 25 5.40 -4.32 31.42
N THR A 26 5.42 -4.55 30.09
CA THR A 26 4.38 -4.09 29.16
C THR A 26 3.66 -5.25 28.45
N ASP A 27 2.89 -6.03 29.20
CA ASP A 27 2.27 -7.28 28.72
C ASP A 27 1.24 -7.08 27.57
N GLU A 28 0.61 -5.90 27.49
CA GLU A 28 -0.35 -5.57 26.41
C GLU A 28 0.29 -5.07 25.11
N TYR A 29 1.56 -4.65 25.13
CA TYR A 29 2.23 -3.97 24.00
C TYR A 29 3.43 -4.74 23.45
N LYS A 30 3.54 -6.03 23.78
CA LYS A 30 4.47 -6.95 23.14
C LYS A 30 4.46 -6.65 21.63
N LEU A 31 5.64 -6.56 21.03
CA LEU A 31 5.86 -6.97 19.64
C LEU A 31 5.37 -8.43 19.57
N ARG A 32 4.04 -8.63 19.57
CA ARG A 32 3.44 -9.96 19.65
C ARG A 32 3.85 -10.68 18.38
N LEU A 33 4.32 -11.89 18.64
CA LEU A 33 4.47 -12.99 17.71
C LEU A 33 3.38 -12.91 16.64
N ASN A 34 3.77 -12.65 15.40
CA ASN A 34 2.98 -13.18 14.30
C ASN A 34 2.93 -14.72 14.48
N GLU A 35 1.92 -15.40 13.90
CA GLU A 35 1.87 -16.87 13.94
C GLU A 35 3.24 -17.46 13.49
N GLY A 36 3.95 -18.11 14.42
CA GLY A 36 5.24 -18.77 14.17
C GLY A 36 6.51 -18.13 14.74
N GLU A 37 6.45 -16.97 15.41
CA GLU A 37 7.65 -16.40 16.05
C GLU A 37 7.94 -17.06 17.42
N THR A 38 9.15 -16.89 17.97
CA THR A 38 9.54 -17.36 19.33
C THR A 38 9.97 -16.19 20.21
N GLU A 39 9.95 -16.38 21.54
CA GLU A 39 10.45 -15.38 22.51
C GLU A 39 11.93 -15.02 22.28
N GLU A 40 12.74 -16.01 21.90
CA GLU A 40 14.14 -15.84 21.52
C GLU A 40 14.32 -14.96 20.28
N SER A 41 13.46 -15.14 19.26
CA SER A 41 13.45 -14.28 18.06
C SER A 41 13.14 -12.83 18.40
N ILE A 42 12.16 -12.59 19.28
CA ILE A 42 11.80 -11.24 19.72
C ILE A 42 12.93 -10.59 20.54
N CYS A 43 13.57 -11.36 21.41
CA CYS A 43 14.72 -10.90 22.17
C CYS A 43 15.84 -10.44 21.23
N SER A 44 16.19 -11.27 20.24
CA SER A 44 17.20 -10.94 19.22
C SER A 44 16.85 -9.66 18.45
N LEU A 45 15.59 -9.55 17.99
CA LEU A 45 15.12 -8.39 17.23
C LEU A 45 15.13 -7.10 18.06
N SER A 46 14.68 -7.17 19.31
CA SER A 46 14.62 -6.02 20.22
C SER A 46 16.02 -5.53 20.57
N LYS A 47 16.95 -6.45 20.83
CA LYS A 47 18.36 -6.13 21.07
C LYS A 47 19.01 -5.49 19.85
N SER A 48 18.75 -6.03 18.66
CA SER A 48 19.22 -5.46 17.40
C SER A 48 18.68 -4.05 17.16
N SER A 49 17.40 -3.83 17.42
CA SER A 49 16.74 -2.53 17.21
C SER A 49 17.25 -1.46 18.18
N CYS A 50 17.34 -1.78 19.48
CA CYS A 50 17.93 -0.90 20.49
C CYS A 50 19.39 -0.57 20.15
N GLY A 51 20.18 -1.58 19.77
CA GLY A 51 21.55 -1.38 19.34
C GLY A 51 21.68 -0.45 18.13
N MET A 52 20.85 -0.62 17.10
CA MET A 52 20.86 0.27 15.92
C MET A 52 20.55 1.73 16.27
N ILE A 53 19.62 1.96 17.20
CA ILE A 53 19.28 3.32 17.66
C ILE A 53 20.43 3.93 18.45
N ILE A 54 21.07 3.15 19.33
CA ILE A 54 22.27 3.59 20.06
C ILE A 54 23.41 3.92 19.08
N ASP A 55 23.64 3.07 18.08
CA ASP A 55 24.68 3.29 17.07
C ASP A 55 24.43 4.59 16.30
N ALA A 56 23.17 4.90 15.97
CA ALA A 56 22.79 6.13 15.29
C ALA A 56 22.92 7.37 16.18
N VAL A 57 22.46 7.31 17.43
CA VAL A 57 22.55 8.42 18.39
C VAL A 57 24.00 8.71 18.78
N THR A 58 24.86 7.69 18.80
CA THR A 58 26.29 7.86 19.10
C THR A 58 27.12 8.23 17.86
N GLY A 59 26.53 8.17 16.66
CA GLY A 59 27.23 8.40 15.39
C GLY A 59 28.21 7.28 15.01
N GLU A 60 28.13 6.11 15.65
CA GLU A 60 29.01 4.98 15.35
C GLU A 60 28.67 4.35 13.99
N LYS A 61 27.36 4.29 13.66
CA LYS A 61 26.84 3.83 12.37
C LYS A 61 25.59 4.61 12.02
N GLU A 62 25.35 4.78 10.73
CA GLU A 62 24.11 5.36 10.20
C GLU A 62 23.30 4.25 9.49
N PRO A 63 22.32 3.62 10.17
CA PRO A 63 21.47 2.61 9.55
C PRO A 63 20.58 3.19 8.47
N ASP A 64 20.31 2.41 7.41
CA ASP A 64 19.26 2.76 6.44
C ASP A 64 17.87 2.49 7.02
N PHE A 65 17.38 3.47 7.77
CA PHE A 65 16.06 3.44 8.39
C PHE A 65 14.92 3.40 7.36
N SER A 66 15.13 3.88 6.14
CA SER A 66 14.13 3.78 5.07
C SER A 66 13.90 2.31 4.66
N THR A 67 14.98 1.54 4.53
CA THR A 67 14.91 0.09 4.25
C THR A 67 14.28 -0.66 5.42
N ILE A 68 14.62 -0.31 6.66
CA ILE A 68 14.01 -0.91 7.85
C ILE A 68 12.50 -0.62 7.86
N GLY A 69 12.10 0.62 7.56
CA GLY A 69 10.68 1.02 7.47
C GLY A 69 9.91 0.19 6.44
N ARG A 70 10.50 0.00 5.24
CA ARG A 70 9.93 -0.88 4.20
C ARG A 70 9.78 -2.33 4.68
N ARG A 71 10.80 -2.91 5.31
CA ARG A 71 10.75 -4.29 5.84
C ARG A 71 9.65 -4.44 6.90
N ARG A 72 9.55 -3.48 7.82
CA ARG A 72 8.52 -3.48 8.87
C ARG A 72 7.09 -3.43 8.33
N PHE A 73 6.87 -2.77 7.19
CA PHE A 73 5.58 -2.81 6.50
C PHE A 73 5.24 -4.24 6.03
N ASN A 74 6.22 -4.93 5.43
CA ASN A 74 6.03 -6.31 4.92
C ASN A 74 5.75 -7.31 6.05
N ASP A 75 6.41 -7.15 7.19
CA ASP A 75 6.22 -8.00 8.38
C ASP A 75 5.00 -7.58 9.23
N LYS A 76 4.16 -6.66 8.72
CA LYS A 76 2.90 -6.18 9.33
C LYS A 76 3.08 -5.52 10.71
N THR A 77 4.23 -4.90 10.96
CA THR A 77 4.45 -4.15 12.20
C THR A 77 3.64 -2.86 12.21
N ASP A 78 2.81 -2.65 13.24
CA ASP A 78 2.06 -1.39 13.42
C ASP A 78 3.02 -0.23 13.73
N ILE A 79 2.82 0.90 13.06
CA ILE A 79 3.61 2.12 13.25
C ILE A 79 3.56 2.65 14.68
N LYS A 80 2.45 2.43 15.41
CA LYS A 80 2.34 2.76 16.83
C LYS A 80 3.39 2.04 17.67
N LYS A 81 3.67 0.77 17.34
CA LYS A 81 4.69 -0.02 18.02
C LYS A 81 6.09 0.52 17.74
N ILE A 82 6.34 0.99 16.52
CA ILE A 82 7.61 1.63 16.16
C ILE A 82 7.81 2.91 16.97
N HIS A 83 6.80 3.78 17.01
CA HIS A 83 6.87 5.02 17.78
C HIS A 83 7.08 4.77 19.27
N GLN A 84 6.32 3.83 19.85
CA GLN A 84 6.47 3.45 21.25
C GLN A 84 7.87 2.91 21.54
N HIS A 85 8.39 2.00 20.71
CA HIS A 85 9.73 1.46 20.86
C HIS A 85 10.80 2.56 20.89
N MET A 86 10.71 3.54 19.99
CA MET A 86 11.63 4.69 19.97
C MET A 86 11.56 5.51 21.25
N ASN A 87 10.35 5.78 21.77
CA ASN A 87 10.18 6.52 23.02
C ASN A 87 10.75 5.78 24.24
N GLU A 88 10.70 4.45 24.24
CA GLU A 88 11.23 3.66 25.35
C GLU A 88 12.76 3.56 25.30
N VAL A 89 13.36 3.55 24.11
CA VAL A 89 14.82 3.70 23.97
C VAL A 89 15.27 5.09 24.43
N ASP A 90 14.54 6.16 24.09
CA ASP A 90 14.78 7.53 24.58
C ASP A 90 14.80 7.56 26.12
N LYS A 91 13.74 7.03 26.75
CA LYS A 91 13.62 6.93 28.22
C LYS A 91 14.74 6.10 28.85
N LEU A 92 15.10 4.98 28.25
CA LEU A 92 16.17 4.11 28.76
C LEU A 92 17.50 4.88 28.80
N ILE A 93 17.87 5.55 27.70
CA ILE A 93 19.11 6.31 27.59
C ILE A 93 19.15 7.36 28.70
N ILE A 94 18.09 8.15 28.87
CA ILE A 94 18.00 9.19 29.90
C ILE A 94 18.14 8.58 31.31
N THR A 95 17.37 7.52 31.59
CA THR A 95 17.37 6.86 32.91
C THR A 95 18.75 6.32 33.27
N LYS A 96 19.45 5.72 32.29
CA LYS A 96 20.78 5.17 32.49
C LYS A 96 21.85 6.25 32.66
N LEU A 97 21.74 7.36 31.93
CA LEU A 97 22.62 8.50 32.12
C LEU A 97 22.48 9.11 33.53
N ILE A 98 21.24 9.25 34.04
CA ILE A 98 21.03 9.73 35.41
C ILE A 98 21.63 8.73 36.42
N PHE A 99 21.32 7.44 36.26
CA PHE A 99 21.81 6.40 37.16
C PHE A 99 23.35 6.33 37.22
N TRP A 100 24.04 6.35 36.08
CA TRP A 100 25.50 6.30 36.07
C TRP A 100 26.14 7.56 36.68
N LYS A 101 25.49 8.73 36.52
CA LYS A 101 25.94 9.96 37.18
C LYS A 101 25.85 9.88 38.70
N GLU A 102 24.79 9.27 39.24
CA GLU A 102 24.64 9.06 40.69
C GLU A 102 25.74 8.15 41.26
N GLN A 103 26.21 7.17 40.48
CA GLN A 103 27.29 6.27 40.89
C GLN A 103 28.69 6.90 40.73
N GLU A 104 28.88 7.71 39.69
CA GLU A 104 30.16 8.29 39.31
C GLU A 104 29.99 9.79 38.98
N ALA A 105 29.97 10.62 40.02
CA ALA A 105 29.62 12.05 39.93
C ALA A 105 30.49 12.92 38.99
N HIS A 106 31.64 12.41 38.53
CA HIS A 106 32.57 13.12 37.64
C HIS A 106 32.48 12.72 36.16
N LEU A 107 31.54 11.83 35.77
CA LEU A 107 31.40 11.39 34.38
C LEU A 107 30.93 12.50 33.43
N TYR A 108 29.96 13.32 33.85
CA TYR A 108 29.38 14.43 33.08
C TYR A 108 28.48 15.30 33.97
N THR A 109 28.20 16.53 33.52
CA THR A 109 27.35 17.50 34.20
C THR A 109 25.87 17.36 33.80
N ASP A 110 24.95 18.02 34.51
CA ASP A 110 23.52 18.06 34.08
C ASP A 110 23.37 18.77 32.73
N VAL A 111 24.21 19.77 32.46
CA VAL A 111 24.21 20.49 31.17
C VAL A 111 24.61 19.55 30.04
N ASP A 112 25.61 18.69 30.25
CA ASP A 112 26.02 17.69 29.25
C ASP A 112 24.88 16.70 28.95
N ILE A 113 24.13 16.26 29.97
CA ILE A 113 22.96 15.39 29.80
C ILE A 113 21.88 16.11 28.98
N ILE A 114 21.54 17.35 29.34
CA ILE A 114 20.50 18.12 28.63
C ILE A 114 20.90 18.34 27.17
N GLN A 115 22.15 18.72 26.91
CA GLN A 115 22.65 18.90 25.55
C GLN A 115 22.56 17.58 24.77
N PHE A 116 23.00 16.47 25.36
CA PHE A 116 22.92 15.17 24.73
C PHE A 116 21.47 14.71 24.50
N MET A 117 20.54 15.04 25.40
CA MET A 117 19.11 14.76 25.22
C MET A 117 18.54 15.52 24.03
N MET A 118 18.93 16.78 23.82
CA MET A 118 18.51 17.55 22.65
C MET A 118 19.05 16.95 21.36
N GLU A 119 20.35 16.65 21.31
CA GLU A 119 20.99 15.99 20.16
C GLU A 119 20.36 14.62 19.85
N THR A 120 20.13 13.82 20.89
CA THR A 120 19.44 12.53 20.79
C THR A 120 18.02 12.70 20.26
N LYS A 121 17.29 13.72 20.71
CA LYS A 121 15.90 13.95 20.28
C LYS A 121 15.82 14.25 18.79
N ASP A 122 16.75 15.06 18.28
CA ASP A 122 16.83 15.38 16.86
C ASP A 122 17.13 14.12 16.04
N ILE A 123 18.11 13.31 16.47
CA ILE A 123 18.44 12.05 15.80
C ILE A 123 17.27 11.08 15.81
N LEU A 124 16.61 10.85 16.96
CA LEU A 124 15.45 9.97 17.05
C LEU A 124 14.30 10.46 16.16
N THR A 125 14.13 11.77 16.02
CA THR A 125 13.12 12.37 15.12
C THR A 125 13.44 12.06 13.66
N LEU A 126 14.71 12.20 13.24
CA LEU A 126 15.16 11.84 11.89
C LEU A 126 14.96 10.35 11.60
N ILE A 127 15.29 9.48 12.56
CA ILE A 127 15.07 8.03 12.47
C ILE A 127 13.58 7.73 12.27
N GLN A 128 12.71 8.35 13.09
CA GLN A 128 11.26 8.18 12.99
C GLN A 128 10.70 8.62 11.64
N GLN A 129 11.16 9.77 11.12
CA GLN A 129 10.77 10.27 9.80
C GLN A 129 11.18 9.28 8.70
N SER A 130 12.43 8.83 8.70
CA SER A 130 12.94 7.88 7.69
C SER A 130 12.20 6.53 7.71
N LEU A 131 11.91 6.01 8.91
CA LEU A 131 11.10 4.79 9.07
C LEU A 131 9.68 4.97 8.52
N LEU A 132 9.04 6.10 8.84
CA LEU A 132 7.69 6.43 8.38
C LEU A 132 7.65 6.60 6.86
N GLU A 133 8.64 7.27 6.27
CA GLU A 133 8.76 7.43 4.82
C GLU A 133 8.87 6.07 4.11
N GLY A 134 9.74 5.19 4.59
CA GLY A 134 9.88 3.83 4.05
C GLY A 134 8.58 3.03 4.15
N PHE A 135 7.91 3.09 5.30
CA PHE A 135 6.61 2.44 5.52
C PHE A 135 5.53 2.98 4.57
N MET A 136 5.43 4.31 4.45
CA MET A 136 4.44 4.98 3.60
C MET A 136 4.68 4.71 2.11
N GLN A 137 5.95 4.66 1.69
CA GLN A 137 6.31 4.31 0.32
C GLN A 137 5.82 2.91 -0.03
N GLU A 138 6.05 1.92 0.85
CA GLU A 138 5.63 0.54 0.60
C GLU A 138 4.11 0.37 0.65
N ASN A 139 3.44 1.07 1.57
CA ASN A 139 1.98 1.11 1.61
C ASN A 139 1.37 1.67 0.31
N ARG A 140 1.93 2.77 -0.21
CA ARG A 140 1.48 3.34 -1.49
C ARG A 140 1.65 2.36 -2.64
N LYS A 141 2.78 1.65 -2.71
CA LYS A 141 2.99 0.61 -3.73
C LYS A 141 1.95 -0.50 -3.64
N LYS A 142 1.74 -1.04 -2.44
CA LYS A 142 0.75 -2.12 -2.22
C LYS A 142 -0.66 -1.69 -2.59
N VAL A 143 -1.07 -0.47 -2.22
CA VAL A 143 -2.37 0.08 -2.62
C VAL A 143 -2.47 0.22 -4.15
N ALA A 144 -1.40 0.67 -4.81
CA ALA A 144 -1.37 0.77 -6.27
C ALA A 144 -1.45 -0.61 -6.95
N GLU A 145 -0.75 -1.60 -6.42
CA GLU A 145 -0.82 -2.99 -6.88
C GLU A 145 -2.22 -3.59 -6.70
N GLN A 146 -2.84 -3.40 -5.54
CA GLN A 146 -4.22 -3.84 -5.28
C GLN A 146 -5.21 -3.16 -6.22
N ARG A 147 -5.04 -1.86 -6.51
CA ARG A 147 -5.86 -1.15 -7.51
C ARG A 147 -5.68 -1.77 -8.90
N LYS A 148 -4.45 -2.07 -9.30
CA LYS A 148 -4.16 -2.72 -10.58
C LYS A 148 -4.80 -4.11 -10.67
N GLU A 149 -4.74 -4.89 -9.59
CA GLU A 149 -5.38 -6.21 -9.50
C GLU A 149 -6.91 -6.11 -9.61
N ILE A 150 -7.54 -5.15 -8.92
CA ILE A 150 -8.98 -4.87 -9.05
C ILE A 150 -9.35 -4.53 -10.51
N ILE A 151 -8.55 -3.70 -11.17
CA ILE A 151 -8.75 -3.37 -12.60
C ILE A 151 -8.65 -4.63 -13.47
N GLN A 152 -7.66 -5.50 -13.22
CA GLN A 152 -7.47 -6.76 -13.94
C GLN A 152 -8.65 -7.73 -13.74
N LEU A 153 -9.22 -7.82 -12.54
CA LEU A 153 -10.38 -8.68 -12.25
C LEU A 153 -11.68 -8.13 -12.85
N SER A 154 -11.79 -6.80 -13.03
CA SER A 154 -13.00 -6.12 -13.48
C SER A 154 -13.19 -6.09 -15.01
N THR A 155 -12.32 -6.76 -15.77
CA THR A 155 -12.18 -6.60 -17.24
C THR A 155 -12.03 -7.93 -17.96
N ARG A 156 -12.80 -8.94 -17.55
CA ARG A 156 -12.80 -10.26 -18.18
C ARG A 156 -13.99 -10.43 -19.11
N ILE A 157 -13.73 -10.87 -20.33
CA ILE A 157 -14.77 -11.38 -21.23
C ILE A 157 -15.25 -12.74 -20.71
N ILE A 158 -16.55 -12.87 -20.50
CA ILE A 158 -17.21 -14.11 -20.11
C ILE A 158 -17.69 -14.79 -21.41
N PRO A 159 -17.08 -15.90 -21.86
CA PRO A 159 -17.53 -16.59 -23.07
C PRO A 159 -18.91 -17.22 -22.83
N ILE A 160 -19.84 -16.97 -23.73
CA ILE A 160 -21.17 -17.57 -23.76
C ILE A 160 -21.22 -18.70 -24.79
N THR A 161 -20.57 -18.49 -25.94
CA THR A 161 -20.33 -19.50 -26.97
C THR A 161 -18.85 -19.48 -27.37
N GLU A 162 -18.48 -20.28 -28.36
CA GLU A 162 -17.12 -20.27 -28.94
C GLU A 162 -16.74 -18.92 -29.57
N THR A 163 -17.72 -18.10 -29.99
CA THR A 163 -17.47 -16.83 -30.68
C THR A 163 -18.16 -15.62 -30.04
N ILE A 164 -19.09 -15.83 -29.10
CA ILE A 164 -19.84 -14.76 -28.43
C ILE A 164 -19.37 -14.63 -26.98
N GLY A 165 -18.97 -13.42 -26.59
CA GLY A 165 -18.54 -13.08 -25.24
C GLY A 165 -19.29 -11.90 -24.65
N VAL A 166 -19.37 -11.83 -23.33
CA VAL A 166 -19.95 -10.71 -22.58
C VAL A 166 -18.84 -9.95 -21.86
N LEU A 167 -18.80 -8.63 -22.03
CA LEU A 167 -17.94 -7.72 -21.28
C LEU A 167 -18.79 -6.90 -20.29
N PRO A 168 -18.82 -7.28 -19.00
CA PRO A 168 -19.55 -6.52 -18.00
C PRO A 168 -18.78 -5.25 -17.61
N ILE A 169 -19.46 -4.10 -17.62
CA ILE A 169 -18.93 -2.84 -17.11
C ILE A 169 -19.45 -2.62 -15.69
N VAL A 170 -18.59 -2.82 -14.68
CA VAL A 170 -18.98 -2.78 -13.26
C VAL A 170 -18.43 -1.54 -12.55
N GLY A 171 -19.25 -0.60 -12.11
CA GLY A 171 -18.78 0.60 -11.40
C GLY A 171 -18.36 1.74 -12.35
N SER A 172 -17.55 2.68 -11.86
CA SER A 172 -17.18 3.88 -12.63
C SER A 172 -16.09 3.65 -13.66
N LEU A 173 -16.21 4.33 -14.80
CA LEU A 173 -15.23 4.34 -15.89
C LEU A 173 -14.46 5.67 -15.85
N ASP A 174 -13.21 5.65 -15.38
CA ASP A 174 -12.28 6.78 -15.37
C ASP A 174 -11.11 6.54 -16.35
N ASP A 175 -10.20 7.51 -16.48
CA ASP A 175 -9.10 7.49 -17.45
C ASP A 175 -8.23 6.23 -17.36
N ASP A 176 -7.70 5.93 -16.17
CA ASP A 176 -6.84 4.77 -15.96
C ASP A 176 -7.60 3.49 -16.28
N ARG A 177 -8.82 3.37 -15.75
CA ARG A 177 -9.59 2.16 -15.89
C ARG A 177 -9.97 1.92 -17.35
N GLY A 178 -10.54 2.91 -18.04
CA GLY A 178 -10.99 2.78 -19.42
C GLY A 178 -9.89 2.28 -20.37
N TYR A 179 -8.68 2.82 -20.23
CA TYR A 179 -7.51 2.36 -20.97
C TYR A 179 -7.21 0.87 -20.70
N PHE A 180 -7.11 0.47 -19.44
CA PHE A 180 -6.83 -0.93 -19.07
C PHE A 180 -7.96 -1.88 -19.47
N MET A 181 -9.23 -1.47 -19.36
CA MET A 181 -10.38 -2.29 -19.77
C MET A 181 -10.31 -2.64 -21.25
N LYS A 182 -10.02 -1.64 -22.08
CA LYS A 182 -9.89 -1.82 -23.53
C LYS A 182 -8.78 -2.81 -23.88
N GLU A 183 -7.56 -2.56 -23.38
CA GLU A 183 -6.39 -3.43 -23.65
C GLU A 183 -6.67 -4.88 -23.24
N LYS A 184 -7.24 -5.08 -22.05
CA LYS A 184 -7.54 -6.43 -21.54
C LYS A 184 -8.68 -7.12 -22.26
N ALA A 185 -9.71 -6.38 -22.66
CA ALA A 185 -10.80 -6.93 -23.46
C ALA A 185 -10.31 -7.37 -24.84
N ILE A 186 -9.46 -6.57 -25.51
CA ILE A 186 -8.83 -6.94 -26.79
C ILE A 186 -7.99 -8.22 -26.63
N GLU A 187 -7.10 -8.26 -25.64
CA GLU A 187 -6.26 -9.43 -25.37
C GLU A 187 -7.09 -10.68 -25.05
N SER A 188 -8.17 -10.53 -24.28
CA SER A 188 -9.05 -11.64 -23.91
C SER A 188 -9.89 -12.14 -25.09
N ALA A 189 -10.37 -11.24 -25.93
CA ALA A 189 -11.17 -11.57 -27.10
C ALA A 189 -10.38 -12.41 -28.10
N ASP A 190 -9.14 -12.00 -28.38
CA ASP A 190 -8.22 -12.73 -29.25
C ASP A 190 -7.92 -14.14 -28.71
N LYS A 191 -7.56 -14.24 -27.42
CA LYS A 191 -7.28 -15.52 -26.75
C LYS A 191 -8.47 -16.48 -26.75
N LEU A 192 -9.69 -15.95 -26.67
CA LEU A 192 -10.92 -16.72 -26.60
C LEU A 192 -11.59 -16.89 -27.98
N ALA A 193 -10.99 -16.39 -29.06
CA ALA A 193 -11.54 -16.40 -30.42
C ALA A 193 -12.96 -15.79 -30.53
N ILE A 194 -13.22 -14.74 -29.75
CA ILE A 194 -14.51 -14.02 -29.75
C ILE A 194 -14.56 -13.12 -30.98
N ASP A 195 -15.66 -13.20 -31.74
CA ASP A 195 -15.98 -12.30 -32.86
C ASP A 195 -17.08 -11.29 -32.52
N THR A 196 -17.92 -11.61 -31.54
CA THR A 196 -19.08 -10.80 -31.14
C THR A 196 -19.04 -10.55 -29.65
N ILE A 197 -19.09 -9.29 -29.25
CA ILE A 197 -18.97 -8.88 -27.84
C ILE A 197 -20.20 -8.09 -27.39
N VAL A 198 -20.91 -8.62 -26.39
CA VAL A 198 -22.00 -7.90 -25.73
C VAL A 198 -21.44 -7.13 -24.54
N ILE A 199 -21.47 -5.80 -24.63
CA ILE A 199 -21.01 -4.91 -23.57
C ILE A 199 -22.21 -4.61 -22.66
N ASP A 200 -22.16 -5.08 -21.41
CA ASP A 200 -23.27 -4.94 -20.46
C ASP A 200 -23.04 -3.78 -19.47
N PHE A 201 -23.97 -2.83 -19.49
CA PHE A 201 -23.97 -1.61 -18.69
C PHE A 201 -24.84 -1.67 -17.44
N SER A 202 -25.47 -2.82 -17.17
CA SER A 202 -26.41 -2.97 -16.06
C SER A 202 -25.82 -2.55 -14.69
N SER A 203 -24.51 -2.68 -14.51
CA SER A 203 -23.78 -2.31 -13.29
C SER A 203 -22.85 -1.09 -13.45
N ALA A 204 -22.92 -0.38 -14.58
CA ALA A 204 -22.02 0.74 -14.88
C ALA A 204 -22.44 2.03 -14.16
N ILE A 205 -21.47 2.82 -13.73
CA ILE A 205 -21.69 4.14 -13.09
C ILE A 205 -21.00 5.20 -13.94
N LEU A 206 -21.74 5.74 -14.91
CA LEU A 206 -21.22 6.71 -15.88
C LEU A 206 -21.68 8.11 -15.45
N LYS A 207 -20.74 8.92 -14.96
CA LYS A 207 -21.05 10.20 -14.29
C LYS A 207 -20.76 11.44 -15.12
N ASP A 208 -19.89 11.33 -16.13
CA ASP A 208 -19.35 12.46 -16.87
C ASP A 208 -19.15 12.12 -18.36
N ASP A 209 -18.83 13.14 -19.15
CA ASP A 209 -18.61 13.00 -20.59
C ASP A 209 -17.32 12.24 -20.91
N LEU A 210 -16.34 12.23 -19.99
CA LEU A 210 -15.09 11.48 -20.15
C LEU A 210 -15.35 9.98 -20.20
N ALA A 211 -16.25 9.46 -19.35
CA ALA A 211 -16.68 8.06 -19.42
C ALA A 211 -17.26 7.69 -20.80
N THR A 212 -18.05 8.58 -21.41
CA THR A 212 -18.59 8.36 -22.77
C THR A 212 -17.46 8.26 -23.80
N LYS A 213 -16.45 9.14 -23.71
CA LYS A 213 -15.30 9.15 -24.61
C LYS A 213 -14.46 7.86 -24.51
N HIS A 214 -14.17 7.40 -23.31
CA HIS A 214 -13.43 6.14 -23.10
C HIS A 214 -14.17 4.93 -23.68
N MET A 215 -15.49 4.92 -23.53
CA MET A 215 -16.33 3.88 -24.10
C MET A 215 -16.33 3.92 -25.63
N GLU A 216 -16.37 5.11 -26.23
CA GLU A 216 -16.25 5.28 -27.68
C GLU A 216 -14.90 4.78 -28.20
N ASP A 217 -13.80 5.17 -27.56
CA ASP A 217 -12.45 4.71 -27.92
C ASP A 217 -12.33 3.18 -27.84
N MET A 218 -12.95 2.55 -26.85
CA MET A 218 -13.00 1.09 -26.71
C MET A 218 -13.78 0.44 -27.85
N ILE A 219 -14.99 0.92 -28.12
CA ILE A 219 -15.87 0.42 -29.19
C ILE A 219 -15.23 0.55 -30.56
N GLN A 220 -14.58 1.69 -30.84
CA GLN A 220 -13.87 1.90 -32.10
C GLN A 220 -12.69 0.93 -32.24
N SER A 221 -11.95 0.70 -31.16
CA SER A 221 -10.85 -0.26 -31.16
C SER A 221 -11.33 -1.69 -31.42
N PHE A 222 -12.46 -2.10 -30.81
CA PHE A 222 -13.07 -3.41 -31.08
C PHE A 222 -13.45 -3.56 -32.56
N LYS A 223 -14.12 -2.56 -33.14
CA LYS A 223 -14.48 -2.59 -34.57
C LYS A 223 -13.26 -2.72 -35.48
N LEU A 224 -12.17 -2.01 -35.17
CA LEU A 224 -10.95 -2.04 -35.98
C LEU A 224 -10.27 -3.41 -36.00
N ILE A 225 -10.42 -4.20 -34.93
CA ILE A 225 -9.86 -5.55 -34.85
C ILE A 225 -10.85 -6.63 -35.29
N GLY A 226 -12.02 -6.25 -35.81
CA GLY A 226 -13.02 -7.18 -36.33
C GLY A 226 -14.00 -7.74 -35.28
N LEU A 227 -13.99 -7.22 -34.05
CA LEU A 227 -15.02 -7.53 -33.06
C LEU A 227 -16.30 -6.75 -33.38
N LEU A 228 -17.45 -7.42 -33.31
CA LEU A 228 -18.78 -6.83 -33.43
C LEU A 228 -19.33 -6.46 -32.04
N PRO A 229 -19.29 -5.18 -31.62
CA PRO A 229 -19.85 -4.76 -30.34
C PRO A 229 -21.36 -4.57 -30.39
N ILE A 230 -22.06 -5.12 -29.41
CA ILE A 230 -23.49 -4.90 -29.13
C ILE A 230 -23.64 -4.40 -27.69
N LEU A 231 -24.61 -3.53 -27.43
CA LEU A 231 -24.83 -2.94 -26.11
C LEU A 231 -26.02 -3.60 -25.40
N SER A 232 -25.92 -3.73 -24.08
CA SER A 232 -27.05 -4.15 -23.24
C SER A 232 -27.09 -3.40 -21.91
N GLY A 233 -28.27 -3.28 -21.30
CA GLY A 233 -28.40 -2.76 -19.93
C GLY A 233 -28.09 -1.27 -19.77
N MET A 234 -28.15 -0.50 -20.85
CA MET A 234 -27.83 0.92 -20.83
C MET A 234 -28.90 1.73 -20.07
N GLN A 235 -28.47 2.53 -19.10
CA GLN A 235 -29.37 3.42 -18.36
C GLN A 235 -29.90 4.56 -19.26
N PRO A 236 -31.19 4.95 -19.17
CA PRO A 236 -31.77 5.99 -20.01
C PRO A 236 -31.00 7.33 -19.99
N ARG A 237 -30.50 7.73 -18.82
CA ARG A 237 -29.70 8.96 -18.67
C ARG A 237 -28.41 8.91 -19.51
N PHE A 238 -27.74 7.76 -19.55
CA PHE A 238 -26.49 7.61 -20.31
C PHE A 238 -26.76 7.55 -21.82
N ALA A 239 -27.85 6.93 -22.25
CA ALA A 239 -28.28 6.96 -23.64
C ALA A 239 -28.50 8.40 -24.14
N GLN A 240 -29.16 9.24 -23.34
CA GLN A 240 -29.35 10.67 -23.66
C GLN A 240 -28.02 11.43 -23.75
N GLN A 241 -27.09 11.17 -22.83
CA GLN A 241 -25.77 11.79 -22.81
C GLN A 241 -24.93 11.40 -24.04
N THR A 242 -24.96 10.12 -24.41
CA THR A 242 -24.25 9.59 -25.59
C THR A 242 -24.70 10.30 -26.88
N ILE A 243 -26.00 10.62 -26.99
CA ILE A 243 -26.54 11.40 -28.10
C ILE A 243 -26.03 12.85 -28.06
N GLN A 244 -26.01 13.48 -26.87
CA GLN A 244 -25.57 14.88 -26.72
C GLN A 244 -24.09 15.07 -27.08
N VAL A 245 -23.22 14.11 -26.73
CA VAL A 245 -21.79 14.14 -27.04
C VAL A 245 -21.52 13.86 -28.53
N GLY A 246 -22.55 13.41 -29.29
CA GLY A 246 -22.41 13.09 -30.71
C GLY A 246 -21.66 11.78 -30.97
N SER A 247 -21.68 10.86 -30.00
CA SER A 247 -20.89 9.64 -30.04
C SER A 247 -21.43 8.63 -31.07
N SER A 248 -20.51 7.93 -31.73
CA SER A 248 -20.81 6.85 -32.67
C SER A 248 -21.43 5.61 -32.02
N ILE A 249 -21.39 5.53 -30.68
CA ILE A 249 -22.06 4.50 -29.86
C ILE A 249 -23.56 4.42 -30.18
N SER A 250 -24.19 5.56 -30.49
CA SER A 250 -25.61 5.65 -30.86
C SER A 250 -25.99 4.85 -32.13
N LYS A 251 -25.01 4.39 -32.90
CA LYS A 251 -25.19 3.59 -34.12
C LYS A 251 -25.08 2.08 -33.89
N LEU A 252 -24.86 1.64 -32.66
CA LEU A 252 -24.76 0.22 -32.31
C LEU A 252 -26.13 -0.35 -31.98
N ASP A 253 -26.28 -1.66 -32.21
CA ASP A 253 -27.41 -2.40 -31.67
C ASP A 253 -27.37 -2.35 -30.15
N SER A 254 -28.51 -2.00 -29.55
CA SER A 254 -28.64 -1.75 -28.12
C SER A 254 -29.93 -2.36 -27.60
N PHE A 255 -29.81 -3.10 -26.50
CA PHE A 255 -30.91 -3.84 -25.90
C PHE A 255 -31.11 -3.44 -24.43
N GLY A 256 -32.35 -3.52 -23.95
CA GLY A 256 -32.68 -3.12 -22.57
C GLY A 256 -32.09 -4.05 -21.52
N SER A 257 -31.77 -5.30 -21.88
CA SER A 257 -31.13 -6.28 -21.00
C SER A 257 -30.17 -7.19 -21.75
N LEU A 258 -29.25 -7.80 -21.02
CA LEU A 258 -28.34 -8.82 -21.56
C LEU A 258 -29.11 -9.98 -22.19
N GLU A 259 -30.21 -10.42 -21.57
CA GLU A 259 -31.07 -11.47 -22.10
C GLU A 259 -31.62 -11.14 -23.49
N GLN A 260 -32.09 -9.90 -23.70
CA GLN A 260 -32.60 -9.47 -25.01
C GLN A 260 -31.50 -9.48 -26.08
N ALA A 261 -30.29 -9.06 -25.72
CA ALA A 261 -29.14 -9.08 -26.63
C ALA A 261 -28.75 -10.52 -27.01
N LEU A 262 -28.71 -11.44 -26.05
CA LEU A 262 -28.39 -12.85 -26.30
C LEU A 262 -29.45 -13.53 -27.17
N ARG A 263 -30.74 -13.28 -26.91
CA ARG A 263 -31.83 -13.78 -27.76
C ARG A 263 -31.74 -13.27 -29.20
N HIS A 264 -31.34 -12.01 -29.39
CA HIS A 264 -31.11 -11.45 -30.73
C HIS A 264 -29.99 -12.19 -31.48
N LEU A 265 -28.96 -12.65 -30.77
CA LEU A 265 -27.86 -13.45 -31.30
C LEU A 265 -28.20 -14.93 -31.49
N GLY A 266 -29.43 -15.35 -31.19
CA GLY A 266 -29.88 -16.74 -31.34
C GLY A 266 -29.40 -17.69 -30.23
N ILE A 267 -29.03 -17.14 -29.07
CA ILE A 267 -28.70 -17.87 -27.85
C ILE A 267 -29.96 -18.10 -27.01
#